data_AF-A0A959FPY9-F1
#
_entry.id   AF-A0A959FPY9-F1
#
_cell.length_a   1.000
_cell.length_b   1.000
_cell.length_c   1.000
_cell.angle_alpha   90.00
_cell.angle_beta   90.00
_cell.angle_gamma   90.00
#
_symmetry.space_group_name_H-M   'P 1'
#
loop_
_entity.id
_entity.type
_entity.pdbx_description
1 polymer ?
#
loop_
_entity_poly.entity_id
_entity_poly.type
_entity_poly.pdbx_seq_one_letter_code
_entity_poly.pdbx_strand_id
1 'polypeptide(L)'
;MLELEECERKFKLLWVSCSSLLRAVGHALHKVDSKRNDELRKIVEEWWGTLKANREDHKIFFEFVERERNTILKEYELGFFSGEIDVLVRSTGESFRLAETAFCPMSSGAFEGEDCRDIAASAINWWEEQLCEIEQQSAP
;
A
#
# COMPACT_ATOMS: atom_id res chain seq x y z
N MET A 1 -5.23 -6.80 -12.47
CA MET A 1 -4.48 -5.86 -13.36
C MET A 1 -2.98 -5.82 -13.03
N LEU A 2 -2.54 -6.06 -11.78
CA LEU A 2 -1.15 -6.41 -11.45
C LEU A 2 -0.88 -7.93 -11.45
N GLU A 3 -1.87 -8.73 -11.04
CA GLU A 3 -1.73 -10.19 -10.86
C GLU A 3 -1.38 -10.99 -12.13
N LEU A 4 -1.67 -10.44 -13.31
CA LEU A 4 -1.47 -11.11 -14.60
C LEU A 4 -0.35 -10.45 -15.43
N GLU A 5 0.38 -9.49 -14.86
CA GLU A 5 1.41 -8.76 -15.62
C GLU A 5 2.74 -9.50 -15.58
N GLU A 6 3.12 -10.07 -16.72
CA GLU A 6 4.38 -10.81 -16.91
C GLU A 6 5.53 -9.88 -17.32
N CYS A 7 5.24 -8.69 -17.89
CA CYS A 7 6.30 -7.75 -18.25
C CYS A 7 6.78 -7.00 -17.01
N GLU A 8 7.98 -7.33 -16.54
CA GLU A 8 8.64 -6.72 -15.38
C GLU A 8 8.58 -5.18 -15.39
N ARG A 9 8.96 -4.53 -16.51
CA ARG A 9 8.92 -3.07 -16.63
C ARG A 9 7.52 -2.51 -16.42
N LYS A 10 6.51 -3.16 -16.99
CA LYS A 10 5.11 -2.74 -16.86
C LYS A 10 4.60 -2.98 -15.44
N PHE A 11 4.99 -4.09 -14.82
CA PHE A 11 4.72 -4.36 -13.40
C PHE A 11 5.27 -3.24 -12.51
N LYS A 12 6.54 -2.87 -12.67
CA LYS A 12 7.18 -1.78 -11.90
C LYS A 12 6.46 -0.45 -12.07
N LEU A 13 6.05 -0.09 -13.30
CA LEU A 13 5.27 1.12 -13.58
C LEU A 13 3.89 1.10 -12.91
N LEU A 14 3.19 -0.03 -12.98
CA LEU A 14 1.90 -0.21 -12.32
C LEU A 14 2.06 -0.15 -10.79
N TRP A 15 3.13 -0.70 -10.24
CA TRP A 15 3.43 -0.64 -8.80
C TRP A 15 3.66 0.78 -8.31
N VAL A 16 4.51 1.55 -9.01
CA VAL A 16 4.75 2.96 -8.71
C VAL A 16 3.46 3.77 -8.79
N SER A 17 2.62 3.48 -9.79
CA SER A 17 1.33 4.13 -9.96
C SER A 17 0.37 3.80 -8.81
N CYS A 18 0.27 2.52 -8.44
CA CYS A 18 -0.57 2.05 -7.34
C CYS A 18 -0.16 2.70 -6.01
N SER A 19 1.12 2.64 -5.66
CA SER A 19 1.67 3.24 -4.43
C SER A 19 1.45 4.76 -4.39
N SER A 20 1.58 5.43 -5.53
CA SER A 20 1.33 6.87 -5.64
C SER A 20 -0.15 7.22 -5.45
N LEU A 21 -1.06 6.45 -6.04
CA LEU A 21 -2.51 6.64 -5.92
C LEU A 21 -3.01 6.37 -4.50
N LEU A 22 -2.53 5.30 -3.84
CA LEU A 22 -2.83 5.02 -2.44
C LEU A 22 -2.45 6.20 -1.55
N ARG A 23 -1.28 6.82 -1.79
CA ARG A 23 -0.88 7.99 -1.02
C ARG A 23 -1.68 9.25 -1.37
N ALA A 24 -2.15 9.35 -2.62
CA ALA A 24 -2.91 10.49 -3.11
C ALA A 24 -4.28 10.62 -2.42
N VAL A 25 -4.93 9.51 -2.04
CA VAL A 25 -6.23 9.52 -1.33
C VAL A 25 -6.16 10.40 -0.08
N GLY A 26 -5.25 10.07 0.85
CA GLY A 26 -5.09 10.87 2.08
C GLY A 26 -4.60 12.31 1.83
N HIS A 27 -3.85 12.54 0.74
CA HIS A 27 -3.47 13.90 0.35
C HIS A 27 -4.67 14.72 -0.12
N ALA A 28 -5.50 14.16 -1.01
CA ALA A 28 -6.71 14.80 -1.51
C ALA A 28 -7.68 15.10 -0.36
N LEU A 29 -7.96 14.10 0.48
CA LEU A 29 -8.86 14.23 1.62
C LEU A 29 -8.46 15.41 2.54
N HIS A 30 -7.19 15.48 2.94
CA HIS A 30 -6.72 16.49 3.89
C HIS A 30 -6.39 17.85 3.26
N LYS A 31 -5.91 17.90 2.00
CA LYS A 31 -5.40 19.14 1.38
C LYS A 31 -6.31 19.73 0.30
N VAL A 32 -7.25 18.95 -0.21
CA VAL A 32 -8.20 19.36 -1.25
C VAL A 32 -9.61 19.38 -0.70
N ASP A 33 -10.13 18.27 -0.20
CA ASP A 33 -11.54 18.13 0.18
C ASP A 33 -11.85 18.89 1.47
N SER A 34 -10.99 18.76 2.48
CA SER A 34 -11.09 19.51 3.75
C SER A 34 -11.07 21.03 3.57
N LYS A 35 -10.61 21.57 2.43
CA LYS A 35 -10.65 23.02 2.18
C LYS A 35 -12.01 23.52 1.69
N ARG A 36 -12.87 22.61 1.23
CA ARG A 36 -14.18 22.93 0.64
C ARG A 36 -15.31 22.90 1.67
N ASN A 37 -15.11 22.21 2.79
CA ASN A 37 -16.11 22.06 3.84
C ASN A 37 -15.42 22.11 5.23
N ASP A 38 -15.78 23.12 6.04
CA ASP A 38 -15.20 23.33 7.37
C ASP A 38 -15.58 22.24 8.39
N GLU A 39 -16.73 21.59 8.22
CA GLU A 39 -17.16 20.46 9.04
C GLU A 39 -16.34 19.21 8.70
N LEU A 40 -16.22 18.90 7.40
CA LEU A 40 -15.36 17.81 6.93
C LEU A 40 -13.90 18.02 7.37
N ARG A 41 -13.40 19.26 7.36
CA ARG A 41 -12.05 19.57 7.85
C ARG A 41 -11.84 19.10 9.28
N LYS A 42 -12.78 19.38 10.19
CA LYS A 42 -12.68 18.99 11.60
C LYS A 42 -12.65 17.47 11.76
N ILE A 43 -13.55 16.78 11.05
CA ILE A 43 -13.64 15.31 11.05
C ILE A 43 -12.31 14.71 10.55
N VAL A 44 -11.79 15.21 9.42
CA VAL A 44 -10.53 14.71 8.86
C VAL A 44 -9.33 15.04 9.76
N GLU A 45 -9.29 16.20 10.41
CA GLU A 45 -8.24 16.56 11.37
C GLU A 45 -8.26 15.65 12.60
N GLU A 46 -9.44 15.36 13.14
CA GLU A 46 -9.63 14.42 14.25
C GLU A 46 -9.26 12.99 13.86
N TRP A 47 -9.76 12.50 12.73
CA TRP A 47 -9.40 11.19 12.18
C TRP A 47 -7.88 11.06 12.01
N TRP A 48 -7.22 12.06 11.44
CA TRP A 48 -5.77 12.05 11.27
C TRP A 48 -5.00 12.10 12.60
N GLY A 49 -5.56 12.77 13.61
CA GLY A 49 -5.05 12.75 14.99
C GLY A 49 -5.11 11.35 15.60
N THR A 50 -6.26 10.70 15.50
CA THR A 50 -6.49 9.32 15.97
C THR A 50 -5.58 8.33 15.27
N LEU A 51 -5.46 8.43 13.93
CA LEU A 51 -4.58 7.60 13.13
C LEU A 51 -3.13 7.67 13.62
N LYS A 52 -2.64 8.88 13.94
CA LYS A 52 -1.29 9.10 14.45
C LYS A 52 -1.10 8.66 15.90
N ALA A 53 -2.16 8.65 16.71
CA ALA A 53 -2.09 8.13 18.08
C ALA A 53 -1.96 6.60 18.08
N ASN A 54 -2.59 5.93 17.10
CA ASN A 54 -2.69 4.47 17.02
C ASN A 54 -1.87 3.87 15.86
N ARG A 55 -0.63 4.35 15.64
CA ARG A 55 0.20 3.93 14.49
C ARG A 55 0.37 2.43 14.36
N GLU A 56 0.49 1.73 15.49
CA GLU A 56 0.67 0.27 15.54
C GLU A 56 -0.56 -0.49 14.99
N ASP A 57 -1.75 0.07 15.14
CA ASP A 57 -2.99 -0.53 14.61
C ASP A 57 -3.19 -0.19 13.12
N HIS A 58 -2.45 0.80 12.62
CA HIS A 58 -2.54 1.30 11.25
C HIS A 58 -1.25 1.08 10.45
N LYS A 59 -0.62 -0.09 10.63
CA LYS A 59 0.62 -0.47 9.93
C LYS A 59 0.49 -0.42 8.41
N ILE A 60 -0.67 -0.76 7.86
CA ILE A 60 -0.87 -0.70 6.40
C ILE A 60 -0.70 0.73 5.87
N PHE A 61 -1.06 1.74 6.66
CA PHE A 61 -0.83 3.13 6.29
C PHE A 61 0.62 3.56 6.51
N PHE A 62 1.15 3.39 7.73
CA PHE A 62 2.46 3.94 8.08
C PHE A 62 3.64 3.13 7.53
N GLU A 63 3.57 1.81 7.64
CA GLU A 63 4.65 0.89 7.22
C GLU A 63 4.54 0.48 5.76
N PHE A 64 3.41 0.73 5.09
CA PHE A 64 3.28 0.48 3.65
C PHE A 64 2.97 1.76 2.86
N VAL A 65 1.74 2.30 2.90
CA VAL A 65 1.33 3.42 2.01
C VAL A 65 2.26 4.64 2.10
N GLU A 66 2.63 5.05 3.32
CA GLU A 66 3.52 6.19 3.53
C GLU A 66 4.98 5.85 3.19
N ARG A 67 5.46 4.71 3.70
CA ARG A 67 6.86 4.29 3.56
C ARG A 67 7.21 3.94 2.12
N GLU A 68 6.45 3.08 1.47
CA GLU A 68 6.69 2.61 0.09
C GLU A 68 6.74 3.80 -0.87
N ARG A 69 5.76 4.70 -0.80
CA ARG A 69 5.77 5.91 -1.62
C ARG A 69 7.00 6.78 -1.33
N ASN A 70 7.39 6.93 -0.05
CA ASN A 70 8.58 7.71 0.31
C ASN A 70 9.86 7.09 -0.28
N THR A 71 10.02 5.78 -0.19
CA THR A 71 11.16 5.04 -0.75
C THR A 71 11.21 5.20 -2.28
N ILE A 72 10.09 4.95 -2.97
CA ILE A 72 10.00 5.14 -4.43
C ILE A 72 10.36 6.58 -4.82
N LEU A 73 9.83 7.58 -4.11
CA LEU A 73 10.03 8.99 -4.47
C LEU A 73 11.44 9.51 -4.14
N LYS A 74 12.03 9.08 -3.03
CA LYS A 74 13.29 9.63 -2.52
C LYS A 74 14.52 8.86 -3.00
N GLU A 75 14.37 7.55 -3.19
CA GLU A 75 15.49 6.64 -3.44
C GLU A 75 15.35 5.93 -4.79
N TYR A 76 14.17 6.00 -5.44
CA TYR A 76 13.86 5.25 -6.65
C TYR A 76 14.06 3.74 -6.46
N GLU A 77 13.80 3.27 -5.24
CA GLU A 77 13.83 1.87 -4.87
C GLU A 77 12.40 1.33 -4.75
N LEU A 78 12.24 0.05 -5.11
CA LEU A 78 10.99 -0.68 -4.96
C LEU A 78 11.10 -1.53 -3.69
N GLY A 79 10.10 -1.48 -2.82
CA GLY A 79 10.12 -2.19 -1.55
C GLY A 79 9.91 -3.69 -1.64
N PHE A 80 9.95 -4.27 -2.84
CA PHE A 80 9.81 -5.71 -3.09
C PHE A 80 10.97 -6.25 -3.94
N PHE A 81 11.25 -7.53 -3.79
CA PHE A 81 12.22 -8.21 -4.64
C PHE A 81 11.64 -8.49 -6.02
N SER A 82 12.27 -7.98 -7.08
CA SER A 82 11.98 -8.32 -8.48
C SER A 82 13.09 -9.21 -9.04
N GLY A 83 12.76 -10.41 -9.52
CA GLY A 83 13.72 -11.33 -10.12
C GLY A 83 13.32 -12.80 -9.94
N GLU A 84 14.09 -13.71 -10.52
CA GLU A 84 13.85 -15.15 -10.38
C GLU A 84 14.06 -15.60 -8.92
N ILE A 85 13.05 -16.25 -8.34
CA ILE A 85 13.08 -16.79 -6.97
C ILE A 85 13.09 -18.31 -7.03
N ASP A 86 14.04 -18.92 -6.32
CA ASP A 86 14.07 -20.36 -6.09
C ASP A 86 13.18 -20.71 -4.89
N VAL A 87 12.15 -21.52 -5.13
CA VAL A 87 11.20 -21.97 -4.10
C VAL A 87 11.49 -23.42 -3.76
N LEU A 88 11.75 -23.69 -2.48
CA LEU A 88 11.92 -25.03 -1.94
C LEU A 88 10.61 -25.54 -1.32
N VAL A 89 10.08 -26.63 -1.87
CA VAL A 89 8.93 -27.33 -1.30
C VAL A 89 9.41 -28.22 -0.17
N ARG A 90 9.18 -27.82 1.09
CA ARG A 90 9.67 -28.54 2.28
C ARG A 90 9.22 -30.00 2.37
N SER A 91 8.05 -30.34 1.85
CA SER A 91 7.49 -31.70 1.93
C SER A 91 8.15 -32.68 0.95
N THR A 92 8.58 -32.22 -0.23
CA THR A 92 9.18 -33.06 -1.28
C THR A 92 10.69 -32.85 -1.41
N GLY A 93 11.22 -31.73 -0.92
CA GLY A 93 12.60 -31.31 -1.11
C GLY A 93 12.89 -30.76 -2.51
N GLU A 94 11.86 -30.61 -3.35
CA GLU A 94 12.01 -30.12 -4.73
C GLU A 94 12.15 -28.60 -4.75
N SER A 95 13.02 -28.11 -5.62
CA SER A 95 13.20 -26.69 -5.90
C SER A 95 12.65 -26.33 -7.28
N PHE A 96 11.85 -25.28 -7.36
CA PHE A 96 11.33 -24.74 -8.61
C PHE A 96 11.73 -23.28 -8.75
N ARG A 97 11.98 -22.86 -9.98
CA ARG A 97 12.28 -21.47 -10.30
C ARG A 97 11.02 -20.75 -10.70
N LEU A 98 10.66 -19.72 -9.96
CA LEU A 98 9.52 -18.87 -10.28
C LEU A 98 9.92 -17.79 -11.29
N ALA A 99 8.98 -17.45 -12.18
CA ALA A 99 9.11 -16.29 -13.05
C ALA A 99 9.18 -15.00 -12.21
N GLU A 100 9.83 -13.96 -12.75
CA GLU A 100 10.18 -12.75 -12.00
C GLU A 100 9.00 -12.00 -11.38
N THR A 101 7.81 -12.12 -11.95
CA THR A 101 6.58 -11.47 -11.44
C THR A 101 5.59 -12.46 -10.83
N ALA A 102 5.95 -13.75 -10.75
CA ALA A 102 5.08 -14.76 -10.16
C ALA A 102 4.92 -14.57 -8.65
N PHE A 103 5.97 -14.11 -7.97
CA PHE A 103 5.96 -13.79 -6.55
C PHE A 103 6.88 -12.60 -6.29
N CYS A 104 6.33 -11.53 -5.72
CA CYS A 104 7.02 -10.26 -5.51
C CYS A 104 7.03 -9.93 -4.01
N PRO A 105 7.86 -10.61 -3.19
CA PRO A 105 7.82 -10.44 -1.75
C PRO A 105 8.37 -9.09 -1.34
N MET A 106 7.71 -8.43 -0.39
CA MET A 106 8.24 -7.24 0.25
C MET A 106 9.61 -7.55 0.87
N SER A 107 10.58 -6.68 0.64
CA SER A 107 11.97 -6.92 1.00
C SER A 107 12.31 -6.62 2.46
N SER A 108 11.46 -5.86 3.15
CA SER A 108 11.68 -5.48 4.55
C SER A 108 10.42 -4.93 5.24
N GLY A 109 10.50 -4.86 6.57
CA GLY A 109 9.53 -4.16 7.41
C GLY A 109 8.35 -5.04 7.84
N ALA A 110 7.23 -4.42 8.23
CA ALA A 110 6.10 -5.13 8.84
C ALA A 110 5.44 -6.21 7.97
N PHE A 111 5.69 -6.19 6.66
CA PHE A 111 5.11 -7.10 5.68
C PHE A 111 6.19 -7.90 4.94
N GLU A 112 7.41 -7.98 5.47
CA GLU A 112 8.52 -8.71 4.84
C GLU A 112 8.12 -10.15 4.47
N GLY A 113 8.42 -10.55 3.24
CA GLY A 113 8.08 -11.87 2.71
C GLY A 113 6.66 -12.02 2.20
N GLU A 114 5.75 -11.09 2.48
CA GLU A 114 4.39 -11.09 1.90
C GLU A 114 4.40 -10.57 0.47
N ASP A 115 3.50 -11.07 -0.37
CA ASP A 115 3.42 -10.60 -1.76
C ASP A 115 2.93 -9.15 -1.81
N CYS A 116 3.64 -8.31 -2.55
CA CYS A 116 3.34 -6.88 -2.62
C CYS A 116 1.91 -6.59 -3.13
N ARG A 117 1.33 -7.49 -3.95
CA ARG A 117 -0.04 -7.36 -4.47
C ARG A 117 -1.09 -7.55 -3.37
N ASP A 118 -0.86 -8.49 -2.46
CA ASP A 118 -1.75 -8.74 -1.32
C ASP A 118 -1.73 -7.56 -0.34
N ILE A 119 -0.55 -6.96 -0.15
CA ILE A 119 -0.40 -5.75 0.65
C ILE A 119 -1.10 -4.55 -0.01
N ALA A 120 -0.99 -4.41 -1.33
CA ALA A 120 -1.71 -3.37 -2.07
C ALA A 120 -3.23 -3.55 -1.98
N ALA A 121 -3.74 -4.77 -2.10
CA ALA A 121 -5.16 -5.06 -1.93
C ALA A 121 -5.63 -4.73 -0.51
N SER A 122 -4.85 -5.10 0.51
CA SER A 122 -5.11 -4.76 1.91
C SER A 122 -5.14 -3.24 2.14
N ALA A 123 -4.27 -2.49 1.48
CA ALA A 123 -4.25 -1.03 1.57
C ALA A 123 -5.43 -0.35 0.86
N ILE A 124 -5.94 -0.94 -0.24
CA ILE A 124 -7.17 -0.48 -0.89
C ILE A 124 -8.35 -0.68 0.04
N ASN A 125 -8.54 -1.90 0.56
CA ASN A 125 -9.62 -2.21 1.50
C ASN A 125 -9.56 -1.31 2.73
N TRP A 126 -8.35 -1.10 3.27
CA TRP A 126 -8.15 -0.20 4.39
C TRP A 126 -8.62 1.22 4.07
N TRP A 127 -8.25 1.77 2.89
CA TRP A 127 -8.74 3.09 2.49
C TRP A 127 -10.25 3.15 2.35
N GLU A 128 -10.89 2.12 1.78
CA GLU A 128 -12.34 2.03 1.67
C GLU A 128 -13.01 2.10 3.06
N GLU A 129 -12.50 1.32 4.02
CA GLU A 129 -12.98 1.35 5.41
C GLU A 129 -12.84 2.75 6.03
N GLN A 130 -11.66 3.37 5.89
CA GLN A 130 -11.42 4.70 6.46
C GLN A 130 -12.30 5.78 5.83
N LEU A 131 -12.51 5.73 4.51
CA LEU A 131 -13.38 6.69 3.83
C LEU A 131 -14.83 6.50 4.26
N CYS A 132 -15.32 5.26 4.39
CA CYS A 132 -16.65 4.98 4.90
C CYS A 132 -16.86 5.52 6.32
N GLU A 133 -15.89 5.35 7.22
CA GLU A 133 -15.96 5.90 8.59
C GLU A 133 -16.06 7.42 8.60
N ILE A 134 -15.27 8.10 7.75
CA ILE A 134 -15.29 9.56 7.64
C ILE A 134 -16.60 10.05 7.04
N GLU A 135 -17.10 9.38 6.01
CA GLU A 135 -18.38 9.70 5.36
C GLU A 135 -19.54 9.58 6.37
N GLN A 136 -19.57 8.52 7.18
CA GLN A 136 -20.58 8.32 8.22
C GLN A 136 -20.57 9.43 9.28
N GLN A 137 -19.40 9.93 9.65
CA GLN A 137 -19.26 11.05 10.58
C GLN A 137 -19.67 12.39 9.96
N SER A 138 -19.60 12.49 8.62
CA SER A 138 -20.00 13.69 7.87
C SER A 138 -21.47 13.67 7.43
N ALA A 139 -22.20 12.59 7.70
CA ALA A 139 -23.61 12.48 7.38
C ALA A 139 -24.44 13.38 8.33
N PRO A 140 -25.41 14.16 7.80
CA PRO A 140 -26.21 15.11 8.58
C PRO A 140 -27.19 14.46 9.55
#